data_AF-A0A833LP77-F1
#
_entry.id   AF-A0A833LP77-F1
#
_cell.length_a   1.000
_cell.length_b   1.000
_cell.length_c   1.000
_cell.angle_alpha   90.00
_cell.angle_beta   90.00
_cell.angle_gamma   90.00
#
_symmetry.space_group_name_H-M   'P 1'
#
loop_
_entity.id
_entity.type
_entity.pdbx_description
1 polymer ?
#
loop_
_entity_poly.entity_id
_entity_poly.type
_entity_poly.pdbx_seq_one_letter_code
_entity_poly.pdbx_strand_id
1 'polypeptide(L)'
;PHLPRSVAAAIAEVGTAEACLTLIENDYADLAVFSIERIVERFGHLAAIREALLEFEDLPAHVRQALVAKLSQALAGFVVARNWLAEDRALRVTKEACEKATVTLASETPDHEVRPLIRHLCKTGQLTAGLILRALLSGNLTMFEEALAELAGLPLARAVGLVHDRGGAGFRALYDKSGLPPVSYPAFREAITAMHEDGVVLEPGGAARLKRRMIERVLTRCETMDDSDIEPLLTLLRRFATEAAREEARLFCEELLDGIVPAYEDRLAAA
;
A
#
# COMPACT_ATOMS: atom_id res chain seq x y z
N PRO A 1 11.95 28.74 -20.76
CA PRO A 1 13.43 28.82 -20.88
C PRO A 1 14.03 27.53 -20.31
N HIS A 2 14.96 26.90 -21.01
CA HIS A 2 15.55 25.62 -20.59
C HIS A 2 16.31 25.81 -19.27
N LEU A 3 15.83 25.18 -18.19
CA LEU A 3 16.46 25.29 -16.88
C LEU A 3 17.39 24.08 -16.68
N PRO A 4 18.71 24.27 -16.50
CA PRO A 4 19.64 23.16 -16.35
C PRO A 4 19.39 22.41 -15.04
N ARG A 5 19.64 21.08 -15.08
CA ARG A 5 19.41 20.14 -13.97
C ARG A 5 20.06 20.55 -12.64
N SER A 6 21.25 21.16 -12.69
CA SER A 6 21.95 21.65 -11.49
C SER A 6 21.19 22.78 -10.79
N VAL A 7 20.56 23.67 -11.57
CA VAL A 7 19.75 24.77 -11.04
C VAL A 7 18.41 24.24 -10.53
N ALA A 8 17.78 23.32 -11.25
CA ALA A 8 16.58 22.63 -10.77
C ALA A 8 16.83 21.92 -9.43
N ALA A 9 17.97 21.21 -9.29
CA ALA A 9 18.38 20.58 -8.04
C ALA A 9 18.61 21.60 -6.90
N ALA A 10 19.25 22.74 -7.20
CA ALA A 10 19.43 23.79 -6.20
C ALA A 10 18.10 24.39 -5.74
N ILE A 11 17.15 24.63 -6.65
CA ILE A 11 15.81 25.11 -6.30
C ILE A 11 15.07 24.08 -5.45
N ALA A 12 15.12 22.79 -5.81
CA ALA A 12 14.54 21.73 -5.02
C ALA A 12 15.11 21.66 -3.59
N GLU A 13 16.41 21.91 -3.42
CA GLU A 13 17.09 21.83 -2.13
C GLU A 13 16.83 23.05 -1.22
N VAL A 14 16.95 24.28 -1.76
CA VAL A 14 16.92 25.51 -0.93
C VAL A 14 15.82 26.50 -1.30
N GLY A 15 15.14 26.31 -2.42
CA GLY A 15 14.09 27.22 -2.91
C GLY A 15 12.84 27.23 -2.02
N THR A 16 11.98 28.24 -2.21
CA THR A 16 10.68 28.32 -1.54
C THR A 16 9.67 27.35 -2.19
N ALA A 17 8.50 27.20 -1.55
CA ALA A 17 7.42 26.39 -2.11
C ALA A 17 6.95 26.92 -3.47
N GLU A 18 6.84 28.25 -3.61
CA GLU A 18 6.44 28.91 -4.86
C GLU A 18 7.47 28.65 -5.96
N ALA A 19 8.77 28.78 -5.65
CA ALA A 19 9.83 28.50 -6.61
C ALA A 19 9.85 27.04 -7.06
N CYS A 20 9.59 26.09 -6.14
CA CYS A 20 9.48 24.68 -6.48
C CYS A 20 8.23 24.39 -7.32
N LEU A 21 7.11 25.04 -7.05
CA LEU A 21 5.89 24.90 -7.84
C LEU A 21 6.11 25.41 -9.28
N THR A 22 6.67 26.61 -9.43
CA THR A 22 7.02 27.16 -10.76
C THR A 22 8.05 26.28 -11.49
N LEU A 23 8.94 25.60 -10.76
CA LEU A 23 9.87 24.63 -11.34
C LEU A 23 9.13 23.38 -11.87
N ILE A 24 8.17 22.86 -11.11
CA ILE A 24 7.37 21.68 -11.49
C ILE A 24 6.50 21.99 -12.71
N GLU A 25 5.87 23.17 -12.75
CA GLU A 25 5.00 23.64 -13.84
C GLU A 25 5.78 24.03 -15.12
N ASN A 26 7.11 23.97 -15.10
CA ASN A 26 7.94 24.32 -16.24
C ASN A 26 8.31 23.07 -17.06
N ASP A 27 7.57 22.81 -18.13
CA ASP A 27 7.81 21.69 -19.07
C ASP A 27 9.23 21.63 -19.65
N TYR A 28 9.97 22.74 -19.62
CA TYR A 28 11.34 22.84 -20.13
C TYR A 28 12.42 22.66 -19.04
N ALA A 29 12.04 22.32 -17.80
CA ALA A 29 12.99 22.04 -16.73
C ALA A 29 13.43 20.56 -16.77
N ASP A 30 14.74 20.33 -16.76
CA ASP A 30 15.30 18.97 -16.57
C ASP A 30 15.24 18.61 -15.07
N LEU A 31 14.09 18.06 -14.65
CA LEU A 31 13.82 17.72 -13.26
C LEU A 31 14.17 16.26 -12.97
N ALA A 32 15.28 16.06 -12.25
CA ALA A 32 15.71 14.75 -11.80
C ALA A 32 14.79 14.16 -10.73
N VAL A 33 14.63 12.83 -10.71
CA VAL A 33 13.86 12.12 -9.67
C VAL A 33 14.30 12.49 -8.25
N PHE A 34 15.60 12.60 -7.97
CA PHE A 34 16.09 12.99 -6.64
C PHE A 34 15.68 14.43 -6.25
N SER A 35 15.54 15.33 -7.24
CA SER A 35 15.04 16.69 -7.00
C SER A 35 13.55 16.65 -6.68
N ILE A 36 12.77 15.80 -7.37
CA ILE A 36 11.35 15.59 -7.06
C ILE A 36 11.19 15.03 -5.65
N GLU A 37 11.95 14.00 -5.29
CA GLU A 37 11.96 13.42 -3.93
C GLU A 37 12.21 14.50 -2.88
N ARG A 38 13.17 15.40 -3.12
CA ARG A 38 13.48 16.49 -2.22
C ARG A 38 12.34 17.50 -2.09
N ILE A 39 11.68 17.85 -3.20
CA ILE A 39 10.50 18.72 -3.18
C ILE A 39 9.36 18.05 -2.40
N VAL A 40 9.09 16.77 -2.61
CA VAL A 40 8.06 16.01 -1.88
C VAL A 40 8.36 15.97 -0.38
N GLU A 41 9.62 15.75 -0.01
CA GLU A 41 10.05 15.73 1.40
C GLU A 41 9.73 17.06 2.09
N ARG A 42 10.10 18.19 1.47
CA ARG A 42 9.95 19.55 2.02
C ARG A 42 8.51 20.06 1.95
N PHE A 43 7.86 19.87 0.81
CA PHE A 43 6.63 20.58 0.45
C PHE A 43 5.47 19.69 0.04
N GLY A 44 5.60 18.35 0.08
CA GLY A 44 4.51 17.43 -0.29
C GLY A 44 3.26 17.52 0.59
N HIS A 45 3.27 18.28 1.68
CA HIS A 45 2.07 18.59 2.47
C HIS A 45 1.17 19.66 1.81
N LEU A 46 1.70 20.45 0.86
CA LEU A 46 0.97 21.48 0.13
C LEU A 46 0.18 20.86 -1.04
N ALA A 47 -1.11 21.20 -1.14
CA ALA A 47 -1.99 20.64 -2.17
C ALA A 47 -1.51 20.95 -3.59
N ALA A 48 -1.21 22.23 -3.88
CA ALA A 48 -0.76 22.66 -5.21
C ALA A 48 0.48 21.89 -5.72
N ILE A 49 1.46 21.62 -4.84
CA ILE A 49 2.65 20.84 -5.22
C ILE A 49 2.31 19.37 -5.46
N ARG A 50 1.44 18.76 -4.63
CA ARG A 50 1.01 17.38 -4.87
C ARG A 50 0.25 17.25 -6.18
N GLU A 51 -0.67 18.17 -6.44
CA GLU A 51 -1.49 18.19 -7.66
C GLU A 51 -0.59 18.31 -8.89
N ALA A 52 0.30 19.31 -8.93
CA ALA A 52 1.23 19.48 -10.04
C ALA A 52 2.16 18.26 -10.25
N LEU A 53 2.62 17.61 -9.18
CA LEU A 53 3.43 16.39 -9.30
C LEU A 53 2.64 15.16 -9.77
N LEU A 54 1.36 15.05 -9.44
CA LEU A 54 0.52 13.92 -9.85
C LEU A 54 0.11 13.99 -11.33
N GLU A 55 0.30 15.13 -11.99
CA GLU A 55 0.15 15.27 -13.44
C GLU A 55 1.29 14.62 -14.23
N PHE A 56 2.41 14.28 -13.59
CA PHE A 56 3.52 13.58 -14.25
C PHE A 56 3.13 12.12 -14.54
N GLU A 57 3.09 11.76 -15.83
CA GLU A 57 2.73 10.40 -16.30
C GLU A 57 3.69 9.33 -15.75
N ASP A 58 5.01 9.58 -15.82
CA ASP A 58 6.06 8.61 -15.45
C ASP A 58 6.61 8.82 -14.02
N LEU A 59 5.76 9.24 -13.08
CA LEU A 59 6.19 9.45 -11.70
C LEU A 59 6.49 8.10 -11.00
N PRO A 60 7.74 7.85 -10.54
CA PRO A 60 8.11 6.56 -9.96
C PRO A 60 7.25 6.17 -8.76
N ALA A 61 6.98 4.86 -8.61
CA ALA A 61 6.09 4.35 -7.57
C ALA A 61 6.49 4.79 -6.14
N HIS A 62 7.77 4.86 -5.81
CA HIS A 62 8.20 5.32 -4.49
C HIS A 62 7.93 6.80 -4.23
N VAL A 63 7.92 7.64 -5.27
CA VAL A 63 7.57 9.06 -5.16
C VAL A 63 6.05 9.21 -5.00
N ARG A 64 5.26 8.44 -5.75
CA ARG A 64 3.81 8.35 -5.56
C ARG A 64 3.45 7.93 -4.14
N GLN A 65 4.14 6.93 -3.58
CA GLN A 65 3.97 6.52 -2.19
C GLN A 65 4.31 7.64 -1.19
N ALA A 66 5.38 8.40 -1.43
CA ALA A 66 5.73 9.53 -0.58
C ALA A 66 4.63 10.61 -0.58
N LEU A 67 4.02 10.87 -1.74
CA LEU A 67 2.87 11.78 -1.88
C LEU A 67 1.65 11.26 -1.12
N VAL A 68 1.33 9.96 -1.24
CA VAL A 68 0.25 9.31 -0.48
C VAL A 68 0.47 9.50 1.02
N ALA A 69 1.68 9.24 1.52
CA ALA A 69 2.01 9.41 2.94
C ALA A 69 1.82 10.87 3.40
N LYS A 70 2.28 11.85 2.62
CA LYS A 70 2.09 13.28 2.93
C LYS A 70 0.62 13.69 2.91
N LEU A 71 -0.16 13.18 1.96
CA LEU A 71 -1.60 13.42 1.89
C LEU A 71 -2.31 12.85 3.12
N SER A 72 -2.02 11.60 3.50
CA SER A 72 -2.60 10.97 4.70
C SER A 72 -2.31 11.77 5.97
N GLN A 73 -1.07 12.26 6.13
CA GLN A 73 -0.70 13.13 7.26
C GLN A 73 -1.46 14.46 7.24
N ALA A 74 -1.57 15.10 6.09
CA ALA A 74 -2.31 16.35 5.95
C ALA A 74 -3.81 16.18 6.27
N LEU A 75 -4.42 15.09 5.80
CA LEU A 75 -5.82 14.76 6.11
C LEU A 75 -6.02 14.47 7.61
N ALA A 76 -5.10 13.75 8.25
CA ALA A 76 -5.15 13.51 9.69
C ALA A 76 -5.17 14.84 10.46
N GLY A 77 -4.20 15.72 10.15
CA GLY A 77 -4.11 17.04 10.76
C GLY A 77 -5.35 17.90 10.53
N PHE A 78 -5.91 17.87 9.32
CA PHE A 78 -7.13 18.61 8.99
C PHE A 78 -8.33 18.16 9.83
N VAL A 79 -8.58 16.84 9.89
CA VAL A 79 -9.73 16.29 10.63
C VAL A 79 -9.62 16.55 12.14
N VAL A 80 -8.39 16.50 12.68
CA VAL A 80 -8.11 16.86 14.09
C VAL A 80 -8.34 18.35 14.33
N ALA A 81 -7.81 19.22 13.47
CA ALA A 81 -7.98 20.67 13.59
C ALA A 81 -9.46 21.10 13.51
N ARG A 82 -10.30 20.33 12.81
CA ARG A 82 -11.75 20.54 12.73
C ARG A 82 -12.53 19.92 13.90
N ASN A 83 -11.87 19.25 14.85
CA ASN A 83 -12.48 18.52 15.97
C ASN A 83 -13.49 17.45 15.52
N TRP A 84 -13.33 16.90 14.32
CA TRP A 84 -14.25 15.87 13.79
C TRP A 84 -13.93 14.48 14.35
N LEU A 85 -12.66 14.22 14.65
CA LEU A 85 -12.19 12.98 15.28
C LEU A 85 -11.13 13.31 16.34
N ALA A 86 -11.06 12.47 17.38
CA ALA A 86 -9.93 12.45 18.28
C ALA A 86 -8.63 12.10 17.52
N GLU A 87 -7.50 12.65 17.97
CA GLU A 87 -6.19 12.52 17.32
C GLU A 87 -5.79 11.06 17.08
N ASP A 88 -5.87 10.21 18.11
CA ASP A 88 -5.54 8.78 18.01
C ASP A 88 -6.40 8.05 16.97
N ARG A 89 -7.65 8.48 16.78
CA ARG A 89 -8.56 7.89 15.79
C ARG A 89 -8.24 8.39 14.39
N ALA A 90 -7.96 9.69 14.23
CA ALA A 90 -7.58 10.29 12.95
C ALA A 90 -6.28 9.68 12.41
N LEU A 91 -5.24 9.60 13.25
CA LEU A 91 -3.95 9.00 12.89
C LEU A 91 -4.10 7.53 12.49
N ARG A 92 -4.93 6.78 13.20
CA ARG A 92 -5.17 5.37 12.92
C ARG A 92 -5.90 5.15 11.60
N VAL A 93 -7.01 5.86 11.37
CA VAL A 93 -7.81 5.73 10.14
C VAL A 93 -6.99 6.17 8.91
N THR A 94 -6.23 7.25 9.02
CA THR A 94 -5.38 7.72 7.92
C THR A 94 -4.20 6.80 7.66
N LYS A 95 -3.61 6.19 8.70
CA LYS A 95 -2.59 5.15 8.54
C LYS A 95 -3.14 3.93 7.80
N GLU A 96 -4.33 3.44 8.18
CA GLU A 96 -5.00 2.33 7.49
C GLU A 96 -5.29 2.66 6.03
N ALA A 97 -5.77 3.88 5.75
CA ALA A 97 -6.01 4.35 4.39
C ALA A 97 -4.71 4.45 3.57
N CYS A 98 -3.62 4.90 4.19
CA CYS A 98 -2.29 4.92 3.58
C CYS A 98 -1.83 3.50 3.24
N GLU A 99 -1.90 2.56 4.19
CA GLU A 99 -1.54 1.15 3.97
C GLU A 99 -2.38 0.51 2.85
N LYS A 100 -3.68 0.82 2.78
CA LYS A 100 -4.55 0.41 1.65
C LYS A 100 -4.04 0.96 0.33
N ALA A 101 -3.81 2.26 0.25
CA ALA A 101 -3.32 2.92 -0.95
C ALA A 101 -1.95 2.39 -1.38
N THR A 102 -1.04 2.09 -0.45
CA THR A 102 0.28 1.50 -0.75
C THR A 102 0.15 0.12 -1.40
N VAL A 103 -0.73 -0.74 -0.89
CA VAL A 103 -0.93 -2.08 -1.47
C VAL A 103 -1.56 -2.00 -2.87
N THR A 104 -2.52 -1.09 -3.07
CA THR A 104 -3.09 -0.81 -4.40
C THR A 104 -2.02 -0.29 -5.37
N LEU A 105 -1.26 0.73 -4.96
CA LEU A 105 -0.17 1.29 -5.75
C LEU A 105 0.83 0.19 -6.13
N ALA A 106 1.26 -0.63 -5.18
CA ALA A 106 2.19 -1.72 -5.43
C ALA A 106 1.63 -2.79 -6.38
N SER A 107 0.31 -2.99 -6.44
CA SER A 107 -0.31 -3.95 -7.37
C SER A 107 -0.43 -3.45 -8.80
N GLU A 108 -0.46 -2.13 -8.98
CA GLU A 108 -0.48 -1.47 -10.29
C GLU A 108 0.93 -1.11 -10.78
N THR A 109 1.93 -1.25 -9.90
CA THR A 109 3.33 -0.95 -10.18
C THR A 109 3.98 -2.09 -10.97
N PRO A 110 4.72 -1.81 -12.06
CA PRO A 110 5.50 -2.81 -12.76
C PRO A 110 6.53 -3.50 -11.84
N ASP A 111 6.78 -4.80 -12.04
CA ASP A 111 7.66 -5.60 -11.16
C ASP A 111 9.04 -4.96 -10.88
N HIS A 112 9.63 -4.30 -11.88
CA HIS A 112 10.95 -3.66 -11.75
C HIS A 112 10.96 -2.42 -10.83
N GLU A 113 9.80 -1.79 -10.60
CA GLU A 113 9.62 -0.65 -9.70
C GLU A 113 9.21 -1.04 -8.27
N VAL A 114 8.73 -2.27 -8.06
CA VAL A 114 8.32 -2.75 -6.73
C VAL A 114 9.50 -2.74 -5.75
N ARG A 115 10.69 -3.19 -6.17
CA ARG A 115 11.89 -3.19 -5.31
C ARG A 115 12.32 -1.77 -4.87
N PRO A 116 12.43 -0.76 -5.75
CA PRO A 116 12.57 0.64 -5.35
C PRO A 116 11.53 1.11 -4.33
N LEU A 117 10.25 0.77 -4.54
CA LEU A 117 9.16 1.09 -3.61
C LEU A 117 9.38 0.44 -2.23
N ILE A 118 9.69 -0.86 -2.17
CA ILE A 118 9.99 -1.55 -0.90
C ILE A 118 11.18 -0.90 -0.17
N ARG A 119 12.25 -0.58 -0.89
CA ARG A 119 13.42 0.12 -0.31
C ARG A 119 13.05 1.47 0.28
N HIS A 120 12.19 2.23 -0.41
CA HIS A 120 11.68 3.49 0.11
C HIS A 120 10.85 3.27 1.39
N LEU A 121 9.95 2.27 1.41
CA LEU A 121 9.17 1.93 2.60
C LEU A 121 10.06 1.51 3.78
N CYS A 122 11.14 0.75 3.53
CA CYS A 122 12.14 0.42 4.56
C CYS A 122 12.83 1.68 5.09
N LYS A 123 13.38 2.51 4.21
CA LYS A 123 14.12 3.73 4.58
C LYS A 123 13.28 4.72 5.38
N THR A 124 11.98 4.79 5.08
CA THR A 124 11.04 5.71 5.74
C THR A 124 10.31 5.10 6.94
N GLY A 125 10.61 3.84 7.31
CA GLY A 125 9.95 3.14 8.43
C GLY A 125 8.47 2.82 8.18
N GLN A 126 8.02 2.88 6.94
CA GLN A 126 6.65 2.57 6.54
C GLN A 126 6.42 1.08 6.27
N LEU A 127 7.48 0.30 6.03
CA LEU A 127 7.38 -1.15 5.87
C LEU A 127 7.17 -1.83 7.23
N THR A 128 5.90 -2.05 7.59
CA THR A 128 5.52 -2.70 8.85
C THR A 128 5.05 -4.14 8.63
N ALA A 129 5.11 -4.97 9.69
CA ALA A 129 4.54 -6.31 9.64
C ALA A 129 3.05 -6.33 9.24
N GLY A 130 2.29 -5.31 9.67
CA GLY A 130 0.88 -5.15 9.28
C GLY A 130 0.70 -4.86 7.79
N LEU A 131 1.56 -4.01 7.20
CA LEU A 131 1.54 -3.73 5.75
C LEU A 131 1.93 -4.95 4.93
N ILE A 132 2.96 -5.69 5.35
CA ILE A 132 3.40 -6.92 4.67
C ILE A 132 2.31 -8.00 4.75
N LEU A 133 1.67 -8.16 5.91
CA LEU A 133 0.55 -9.08 6.09
C LEU A 133 -0.65 -8.67 5.22
N ARG A 134 -0.94 -7.37 5.15
CA ARG A 134 -1.97 -6.83 4.27
C ARG A 134 -1.70 -7.15 2.81
N ALA A 135 -0.47 -6.96 2.33
CA ALA A 135 -0.09 -7.28 0.96
C ALA A 135 -0.34 -8.78 0.64
N LEU A 136 0.06 -9.67 1.55
CA LEU A 136 -0.18 -11.11 1.42
C LEU A 136 -1.68 -11.45 1.41
N LEU A 137 -2.46 -10.90 2.34
CA LEU A 137 -3.92 -11.12 2.45
C LEU A 137 -4.70 -10.49 1.29
N SER A 138 -4.14 -9.48 0.63
CA SER A 138 -4.65 -8.92 -0.62
C SER A 138 -4.21 -9.71 -1.86
N GLY A 139 -3.34 -10.71 -1.71
CA GLY A 139 -2.81 -11.51 -2.82
C GLY A 139 -1.70 -10.82 -3.64
N ASN A 140 -1.15 -9.70 -3.17
CA ASN A 140 0.00 -9.05 -3.80
C ASN A 140 1.30 -9.74 -3.37
N LEU A 141 1.62 -10.85 -4.05
CA LEU A 141 2.79 -11.67 -3.76
C LEU A 141 4.10 -10.98 -4.12
N THR A 142 4.14 -10.25 -5.23
CA THR A 142 5.34 -9.51 -5.64
C THR A 142 5.80 -8.55 -4.54
N MET A 143 4.88 -7.77 -3.95
CA MET A 143 5.18 -6.88 -2.83
C MET A 143 5.64 -7.65 -1.59
N PHE A 144 4.97 -8.77 -1.27
CA PHE A 144 5.29 -9.61 -0.11
C PHE A 144 6.70 -10.23 -0.21
N GLU A 145 7.03 -10.82 -1.34
CA GLU A 145 8.30 -11.49 -1.60
C GLU A 145 9.46 -10.50 -1.64
N GLU A 146 9.26 -9.34 -2.29
CA GLU A 146 10.27 -8.28 -2.31
C GLU A 146 10.49 -7.69 -0.91
N ALA A 147 9.43 -7.51 -0.11
CA ALA A 147 9.54 -7.07 1.28
C ALA A 147 10.37 -8.04 2.12
N LEU A 148 10.11 -9.35 2.02
CA LEU A 148 10.89 -10.36 2.74
C LEU A 148 12.34 -10.46 2.22
N ALA A 149 12.55 -10.36 0.91
CA ALA A 149 13.88 -10.37 0.32
C ALA A 149 14.73 -9.19 0.81
N GLU A 150 14.17 -7.98 0.82
CA GLU A 150 14.85 -6.76 1.29
C GLU A 150 15.13 -6.84 2.80
N LEU A 151 14.14 -7.22 3.61
CA LEU A 151 14.32 -7.34 5.07
C LEU A 151 15.33 -8.44 5.46
N ALA A 152 15.31 -9.59 4.78
CA ALA A 152 16.22 -10.70 5.06
C ALA A 152 17.61 -10.51 4.41
N GLY A 153 17.81 -9.47 3.60
CA GLY A 153 19.04 -9.24 2.83
C GLY A 153 19.37 -10.40 1.90
N LEU A 154 18.38 -10.94 1.19
CA LEU A 154 18.52 -12.07 0.28
C LEU A 154 18.20 -11.68 -1.17
N PRO A 155 18.79 -12.37 -2.17
CA PRO A 155 18.34 -12.26 -3.56
C PRO A 155 16.86 -12.68 -3.67
N LEU A 156 16.08 -11.96 -4.48
CA LEU A 156 14.64 -12.20 -4.64
C LEU A 156 14.35 -13.68 -4.97
N ALA A 157 15.04 -14.23 -5.98
CA ALA A 157 14.86 -15.61 -6.39
C ALA A 157 15.01 -16.63 -5.24
N ARG A 158 15.88 -16.34 -4.26
CA ARG A 158 16.04 -17.18 -3.07
C ARG A 158 14.88 -17.00 -2.09
N ALA A 159 14.42 -15.77 -1.87
CA ALA A 159 13.27 -15.50 -1.01
C ALA A 159 12.00 -16.17 -1.56
N VAL A 160 11.72 -16.01 -2.85
CA VAL A 160 10.63 -16.68 -3.57
C VAL A 160 10.68 -18.21 -3.38
N GLY A 161 11.84 -18.81 -3.62
CA GLY A 161 12.02 -20.25 -3.43
C GLY A 161 11.74 -20.73 -1.99
N LEU A 162 12.07 -19.92 -0.98
CA LEU A 162 11.79 -20.23 0.43
C LEU A 162 10.33 -20.02 0.82
N VAL A 163 9.64 -19.03 0.23
CA VAL A 163 8.20 -18.78 0.44
C VAL A 163 7.36 -19.92 -0.14
N HIS A 164 7.75 -20.44 -1.31
CA HIS A 164 7.04 -21.52 -2.00
C HIS A 164 7.48 -22.94 -1.56
N ASP A 165 8.40 -23.06 -0.60
CA ASP A 165 8.81 -24.34 -0.04
C ASP A 165 7.66 -24.99 0.77
N ARG A 166 7.08 -26.06 0.21
CA ARG A 166 5.98 -26.83 0.83
C ARG A 166 6.38 -27.48 2.16
N GLY A 167 7.69 -27.62 2.43
CA GLY A 167 8.19 -28.14 3.71
C GLY A 167 8.06 -27.16 4.87
N GLY A 168 7.78 -25.87 4.62
CA GLY A 168 7.55 -24.82 5.63
C GLY A 168 8.80 -24.40 6.43
N ALA A 169 9.83 -25.24 6.49
CA ALA A 169 11.10 -24.94 7.13
C ALA A 169 11.84 -23.79 6.43
N GLY A 170 11.79 -23.74 5.09
CA GLY A 170 12.37 -22.64 4.31
C GLY A 170 11.75 -21.29 4.66
N PHE A 171 10.42 -21.23 4.72
CA PHE A 171 9.71 -20.01 5.10
C PHE A 171 10.00 -19.58 6.55
N ARG A 172 10.09 -20.54 7.49
CA ARG A 172 10.44 -20.22 8.87
C ARG A 172 11.80 -19.52 8.99
N ALA A 173 12.82 -20.07 8.33
CA ALA A 173 14.16 -19.48 8.33
C ALA A 173 14.19 -18.09 7.67
N LEU A 174 13.41 -17.89 6.61
CA LEU A 174 13.27 -16.57 5.98
C LEU A 174 12.61 -15.56 6.93
N TYR A 175 11.55 -15.97 7.62
CA TYR A 175 10.80 -15.12 8.56
C TYR A 175 11.65 -14.70 9.75
N ASP A 176 12.38 -15.65 10.35
CA ASP A 176 13.26 -15.35 11.49
C ASP A 176 14.38 -14.37 11.06
N LYS A 177 14.84 -14.46 9.80
CA LYS A 177 15.85 -13.56 9.23
C LYS A 177 15.33 -12.17 8.88
N SER A 178 14.03 -12.03 8.55
CA SER A 178 13.43 -10.74 8.20
C SER A 178 13.17 -9.83 9.39
N GLY A 179 13.33 -10.32 10.62
CA GLY A 179 13.18 -9.53 11.86
C GLY A 179 11.73 -9.13 12.16
N LEU A 180 10.76 -9.81 11.55
CA LEU A 180 9.34 -9.59 11.83
C LEU A 180 8.95 -10.16 13.21
N PRO A 181 7.88 -9.62 13.85
CA PRO A 181 7.47 -10.10 15.17
C PRO A 181 7.10 -11.60 15.16
N PRO A 182 7.67 -12.43 16.05
CA PRO A 182 7.44 -13.88 16.03
C PRO A 182 5.96 -14.24 16.26
N VAL A 183 5.23 -13.41 17.00
CA VAL A 183 3.79 -13.55 17.25
C VAL A 183 2.95 -13.52 15.98
N SER A 184 3.43 -12.85 14.92
CA SER A 184 2.73 -12.75 13.64
C SER A 184 3.02 -13.93 12.70
N TYR A 185 4.03 -14.74 12.97
CA TYR A 185 4.42 -15.89 12.14
C TYR A 185 3.25 -16.85 11.81
N PRO A 186 2.39 -17.25 12.77
CA PRO A 186 1.27 -18.14 12.48
C PRO A 186 0.32 -17.60 11.42
N ALA A 187 0.07 -16.28 11.43
CA ALA A 187 -0.81 -15.63 10.47
C ALA A 187 -0.22 -15.65 9.05
N PHE A 188 1.07 -15.35 8.91
CA PHE A 188 1.76 -15.43 7.62
C PHE A 188 1.79 -16.84 7.07
N ARG A 189 2.11 -17.82 7.91
CA ARG A 189 2.15 -19.23 7.51
C ARG A 189 0.77 -19.69 7.00
N GLU A 190 -0.29 -19.41 7.76
CA GLU A 190 -1.64 -19.81 7.37
C GLU A 190 -2.09 -19.12 6.08
N ALA A 191 -1.76 -17.84 5.88
CA ALA A 191 -2.06 -17.13 4.64
C ALA A 191 -1.33 -17.73 3.43
N ILE A 192 -0.07 -18.14 3.56
CA ILE A 192 0.68 -18.84 2.51
C ILE A 192 0.06 -20.21 2.21
N THR A 193 -0.32 -20.97 3.24
CA THR A 193 -0.98 -22.27 3.06
C THR A 193 -2.31 -22.10 2.34
N ALA A 194 -3.14 -21.14 2.74
CA ALA A 194 -4.40 -20.83 2.07
C ALA A 194 -4.20 -20.46 0.60
N MET A 195 -3.17 -19.66 0.30
CA MET A 195 -2.80 -19.32 -1.07
C MET A 195 -2.38 -20.54 -1.91
N HIS A 196 -1.63 -21.49 -1.36
CA HIS A 196 -1.24 -22.70 -2.09
C HIS A 196 -2.42 -23.63 -2.37
N GLU A 197 -3.43 -23.65 -1.49
CA GLU A 197 -4.63 -24.47 -1.61
C GLU A 197 -5.66 -23.90 -2.59
N ASP A 198 -5.87 -22.59 -2.57
CA ASP A 198 -6.88 -21.94 -3.43
C ASP A 198 -6.49 -21.97 -4.91
N GLY A 199 -5.22 -22.26 -5.22
CA GLY A 199 -4.66 -22.07 -6.56
C GLY A 199 -4.63 -20.58 -6.91
N VAL A 200 -3.67 -20.15 -7.73
CA VAL A 200 -3.60 -18.75 -8.15
C VAL A 200 -4.72 -18.49 -9.17
N VAL A 201 -5.96 -18.35 -8.69
CA VAL A 201 -7.00 -17.64 -9.43
C VAL A 201 -6.65 -16.17 -9.28
N LEU A 202 -5.85 -15.67 -10.23
CA LEU A 202 -5.79 -14.26 -10.55
C LEU A 202 -7.20 -13.88 -10.99
N GLU A 203 -8.00 -13.36 -10.06
CA GLU A 203 -9.22 -12.66 -10.46
C GLU A 203 -8.77 -11.48 -11.33
N PRO A 204 -9.21 -11.41 -12.60
CA PRO A 204 -8.82 -10.30 -13.47
C PRO A 204 -9.43 -9.00 -12.93
N GLY A 205 -8.59 -7.99 -12.73
CA GLY A 205 -9.05 -6.59 -12.74
C GLY A 205 -9.67 -6.03 -11.45
N GLY A 206 -9.31 -6.55 -10.27
CA GLY A 206 -9.63 -5.89 -9.00
C GLY A 206 -8.43 -5.18 -8.40
N ALA A 207 -8.61 -3.97 -7.84
CA ALA A 207 -7.64 -3.36 -6.92
C ALA A 207 -7.20 -4.42 -5.88
N ALA A 208 -5.94 -4.37 -5.40
CA ALA A 208 -5.43 -5.32 -4.40
C ALA A 208 -6.18 -5.24 -3.06
N ARG A 209 -7.35 -5.89 -3.05
CA ARG A 209 -8.33 -5.92 -1.98
C ARG A 209 -8.07 -7.12 -1.11
N LEU A 210 -8.34 -6.92 0.18
CA LEU A 210 -8.25 -7.97 1.17
C LEU A 210 -9.21 -9.11 0.84
N LYS A 211 -8.69 -10.33 0.71
CA LYS A 211 -9.50 -11.53 0.46
C LYS A 211 -10.13 -11.99 1.77
N ARG A 212 -11.44 -11.78 1.91
CA ARG A 212 -12.19 -12.13 3.13
C ARG A 212 -11.99 -13.58 3.56
N ARG A 213 -12.07 -14.53 2.63
CA ARG A 213 -11.85 -15.97 2.90
C ARG A 213 -10.49 -16.25 3.52
N MET A 214 -9.43 -15.61 3.01
CA MET A 214 -8.08 -15.78 3.52
C MET A 214 -7.95 -15.21 4.94
N ILE A 215 -8.57 -14.05 5.21
CA ILE A 215 -8.57 -13.44 6.54
C ILE A 215 -9.33 -14.32 7.56
N GLU A 216 -10.50 -14.83 7.20
CA GLU A 216 -11.31 -15.68 8.10
C GLU A 216 -10.56 -16.98 8.47
N ARG A 217 -9.86 -17.59 7.52
CA ARG A 217 -9.00 -18.76 7.78
C ARG A 217 -7.87 -18.42 8.75
N VAL A 218 -7.17 -17.31 8.51
CA VAL A 218 -6.07 -16.83 9.35
C VAL A 218 -6.56 -16.48 10.76
N LEU A 219 -7.70 -15.81 10.89
CA LEU A 219 -8.35 -15.51 12.16
C LEU A 219 -8.65 -16.80 12.95
N THR A 220 -9.33 -17.76 12.31
CA THR A 220 -9.68 -19.04 12.95
C THR A 220 -8.43 -19.74 13.47
N ARG A 221 -7.33 -19.71 12.73
CA ARG A 221 -6.07 -20.31 13.17
C ARG A 221 -5.45 -19.56 14.36
N CYS A 222 -5.45 -18.23 14.34
CA CYS A 222 -4.88 -17.42 15.42
C CYS A 222 -5.72 -17.49 16.70
N GLU A 223 -7.04 -17.65 16.62
CA GLU A 223 -7.93 -17.78 17.79
C GLU A 223 -7.70 -19.09 18.56
N THR A 224 -7.17 -20.14 17.93
CA THR A 224 -6.82 -21.39 18.62
C THR A 224 -5.55 -21.30 19.48
N MET A 225 -4.91 -20.13 19.54
CA MET A 225 -3.67 -19.92 20.28
C MET A 225 -3.94 -19.12 21.56
N ASP A 226 -3.70 -19.73 22.73
CA ASP A 226 -3.91 -19.13 24.05
C ASP A 226 -2.73 -18.23 24.50
N ASP A 227 -2.30 -17.29 23.65
CA ASP A 227 -1.22 -16.37 23.97
C ASP A 227 -1.72 -14.92 24.08
N SER A 228 -1.46 -14.27 25.21
CA SER A 228 -1.80 -12.87 25.50
C SER A 228 -1.23 -11.91 24.46
N ASP A 229 -0.06 -12.23 23.90
CA ASP A 229 0.64 -11.36 22.94
C ASP A 229 -0.02 -11.33 21.55
N ILE A 230 -0.98 -12.22 21.29
CA ILE A 230 -1.69 -12.34 20.01
C ILE A 230 -2.85 -11.33 19.88
N GLU A 231 -3.32 -10.71 20.96
CA GLU A 231 -4.48 -9.81 20.93
C GLU A 231 -4.34 -8.61 19.96
N PRO A 232 -3.18 -7.92 19.85
CA PRO A 232 -3.00 -6.87 18.85
C PRO A 232 -3.09 -7.39 17.41
N LEU A 233 -2.62 -8.62 17.15
CA LEU A 233 -2.72 -9.27 15.86
C LEU A 233 -4.17 -9.64 15.54
N LEU A 234 -4.92 -10.21 16.51
CA LEU A 234 -6.35 -10.49 16.34
C LEU A 234 -7.16 -9.23 16.09
N THR A 235 -6.86 -8.14 16.81
CA THR A 235 -7.49 -6.83 16.59
C THR A 235 -7.22 -6.34 15.16
N LEU A 236 -5.98 -6.46 14.68
CA LEU A 236 -5.60 -6.11 13.30
C LEU A 236 -6.37 -6.96 12.27
N LEU A 237 -6.42 -8.28 12.46
CA LEU A 237 -7.09 -9.21 11.56
C LEU A 237 -8.61 -9.02 11.55
N ARG A 238 -9.25 -8.79 12.70
CA ARG A 238 -10.68 -8.45 12.80
C ARG A 238 -11.01 -7.17 12.04
N ARG A 239 -10.10 -6.19 12.10
CA ARG A 239 -10.22 -4.95 11.34
C ARG A 239 -10.12 -5.21 9.83
N PHE A 240 -9.16 -6.03 9.39
CA PHE A 240 -9.07 -6.45 7.99
C PHE A 240 -10.32 -7.20 7.51
N ALA A 241 -10.89 -8.09 8.34
CA ALA A 241 -12.14 -8.78 8.02
C ALA A 241 -13.31 -7.80 7.86
N THR A 242 -13.42 -6.82 8.77
CA THR A 242 -14.45 -5.77 8.69
C THR A 242 -14.28 -4.90 7.45
N GLU A 243 -13.05 -4.59 7.08
CA GLU A 243 -12.74 -3.83 5.86
C GLU A 243 -13.11 -4.62 4.60
N ALA A 244 -12.70 -5.90 4.52
CA ALA A 244 -13.03 -6.77 3.39
C ALA A 244 -14.56 -6.91 3.22
N ALA A 245 -15.29 -7.12 4.32
CA ALA A 245 -16.76 -7.21 4.28
C ALA A 245 -17.43 -5.91 3.80
N ARG A 246 -16.89 -4.74 4.18
CA ARG A 246 -17.38 -3.44 3.71
C ARG A 246 -17.14 -3.23 2.22
N GLU A 247 -15.96 -3.64 1.73
CA GLU A 247 -15.62 -3.52 0.32
C GLU A 247 -16.46 -4.46 -0.54
N GLU A 248 -16.65 -5.73 -0.13
CA GLU A 248 -17.56 -6.67 -0.80
C GLU A 248 -19.00 -6.13 -0.87
N ALA A 249 -19.50 -5.59 0.25
CA ALA A 249 -20.84 -5.00 0.28
C ALA A 249 -20.96 -3.79 -0.66
N ARG A 250 -19.93 -2.96 -0.74
CA ARG A 250 -19.90 -1.81 -1.66
C ARG A 250 -19.95 -2.26 -3.12
N LEU A 251 -19.16 -3.26 -3.49
CA LEU A 251 -19.13 -3.81 -4.85
C LEU A 251 -20.46 -4.43 -5.23
N PHE A 252 -21.06 -5.20 -4.31
CA PHE A 252 -22.38 -5.76 -4.53
C PHE A 252 -23.44 -4.67 -4.75
N CYS A 253 -23.37 -3.56 -4.01
CA CYS A 253 -24.24 -2.41 -4.24
C CYS A 253 -23.97 -1.71 -5.59
N GLU A 254 -22.70 -1.54 -5.98
CA GLU A 254 -22.31 -0.97 -7.29
C GLU A 254 -22.80 -1.85 -8.44
N GLU A 255 -22.60 -3.17 -8.38
CA GLU A 255 -23.13 -4.14 -9.36
C GLU A 255 -24.65 -4.14 -9.44
N LEU A 256 -25.34 -4.03 -8.28
CA LEU A 256 -26.79 -3.93 -8.25
C LEU A 256 -27.28 -2.65 -8.95
N LEU A 257 -26.60 -1.52 -8.72
CA LEU A 257 -26.92 -0.25 -9.38
C LEU A 257 -26.66 -0.33 -10.89
N ASP A 258 -25.52 -0.85 -11.30
CA ASP A 258 -25.16 -1.05 -12.71
C ASP A 258 -26.10 -2.04 -13.41
N GLY A 259 -26.66 -3.01 -12.70
CA GLY A 259 -27.69 -3.92 -13.22
C GLY A 259 -29.10 -3.32 -13.26
N ILE A 260 -29.40 -2.36 -12.37
CA ILE A 260 -30.71 -1.68 -12.31
C ILE A 260 -30.83 -0.58 -13.37
N VAL A 261 -29.76 0.16 -13.67
CA VAL A 261 -29.77 1.29 -14.63
C VAL A 261 -30.20 0.85 -16.05
N PRO A 262 -29.65 -0.22 -16.66
CA PRO A 262 -30.09 -0.72 -17.97
C PRO A 262 -31.54 -1.21 -17.95
N ALA A 263 -31.96 -1.87 -16.86
CA ALA A 263 -33.32 -2.39 -16.73
C ALA A 263 -34.39 -1.29 -16.63
N TYR A 264 -34.01 -0.07 -16.22
CA TYR A 264 -34.90 1.09 -16.18
C TYR A 264 -34.94 1.81 -17.53
N GLU A 265 -33.81 1.92 -18.22
CA GLU A 265 -33.72 2.51 -19.57
C GLU A 265 -34.46 1.65 -20.62
N ASP A 266 -34.32 0.32 -20.57
CA ASP A 266 -35.05 -0.59 -21.48
C ASP A 266 -36.58 -0.51 -21.27
N ARG A 267 -37.03 -0.28 -20.03
CA ARG A 267 -38.46 -0.12 -19.71
C ARG A 267 -39.01 1.24 -20.13
N LEU A 268 -38.19 2.29 -20.15
CA LEU A 268 -38.56 3.60 -20.67
C LEU A 268 -38.53 3.65 -22.20
N ALA A 269 -37.63 2.90 -22.85
CA ALA A 269 -37.58 2.77 -24.31
C ALA A 269 -38.70 1.89 -24.88
N ALA A 270 -39.26 0.99 -24.06
CA ALA A 270 -40.38 0.11 -24.43
C ALA A 270 -41.79 0.69 -24.12
N ALA A 271 -41.87 1.89 -23.54
CA ALA A 271 -43.11 2.60 -23.20
C ALA A 271 -43.39 3.76 -24.16
#